data_AF-A0A7Y8IQK5-F1
#
_entry.id   AF-A0A7Y8IQK5-F1
#
_cell.length_a   1.000
_cell.length_b   1.000
_cell.length_c   1.000
_cell.angle_alpha   90.00
_cell.angle_beta   90.00
_cell.angle_gamma   90.00
#
_symmetry.space_group_name_H-M   'P 1'
#
loop_
_entity.id
_entity.type
_entity.pdbx_description
1 polymer ?
#
loop_
_entity_poly.entity_id
_entity_poly.type
_entity_poly.pdbx_seq_one_letter_code
_entity_poly.pdbx_strand_id
1 'polypeptide(L)'
;MIANYGFKDGSGNWYITIDTDKCNGCGKCAVVCPEKILEVGQDEIDIFREEPVALVKQEECKKVRYRCAPCRPGYGETLAPCVAACERNAISHSDGWEKVYQGFEFKPPTSHLQQENLMTREEELRKQGWEKRFIMDEPRLSEMAEQYRELDFEVLLEPVDTSSEECITCMKDHHFRQRYKTIYTRKKNQ
;
A
#
# COMPACT_ATOMS: atom_id res chain seq x y z
N MET A 1 -25.20 9.26 -14.74
CA MET A 1 -25.47 9.83 -13.42
C MET A 1 -24.45 9.26 -12.44
N ILE A 2 -24.11 9.92 -11.34
CA ILE A 2 -23.16 9.37 -10.35
C ILE A 2 -23.94 8.75 -9.19
N ALA A 3 -23.87 7.42 -9.05
CA ALA A 3 -24.45 6.68 -7.93
C ALA A 3 -23.39 6.39 -6.86
N ASN A 4 -23.70 6.67 -5.59
CA ASN A 4 -22.80 6.43 -4.46
C ASN A 4 -23.37 5.39 -3.52
N TYR A 5 -22.67 4.28 -3.34
CA TYR A 5 -23.09 3.15 -2.52
C TYR A 5 -22.18 3.01 -1.30
N GLY A 6 -22.73 3.23 -0.11
CA GLY A 6 -21.91 3.19 1.10
C GLY A 6 -22.47 3.98 2.27
N PHE A 7 -21.59 4.37 3.19
CA PHE A 7 -21.94 5.18 4.35
C PHE A 7 -20.85 6.18 4.70
N LYS A 8 -21.22 7.21 5.46
CA LYS A 8 -20.29 8.17 6.05
C LYS A 8 -20.40 8.10 7.56
N ASP A 9 -19.26 8.11 8.22
CA ASP A 9 -19.16 8.19 9.68
C ASP A 9 -18.13 9.25 10.09
N GLY A 10 -17.85 9.36 11.39
CA GLY A 10 -16.83 10.28 11.91
C GLY A 10 -15.40 9.95 11.48
N SER A 11 -15.15 8.75 10.94
CA SER A 11 -13.83 8.31 10.48
C SER A 11 -13.60 8.52 8.97
N GLY A 12 -14.65 8.74 8.18
CA GLY A 12 -14.52 9.05 6.77
C GLY A 12 -15.76 8.75 5.94
N ASN A 13 -15.57 8.90 4.62
CA ASN A 13 -16.56 8.57 3.60
C ASN A 13 -16.21 7.20 3.02
N TRP A 14 -17.12 6.23 3.10
CA TRP A 14 -16.91 4.84 2.67
C TRP A 14 -17.89 4.47 1.57
N TYR A 15 -17.63 4.96 0.35
CA TYR A 15 -18.51 4.80 -0.81
C TYR A 15 -17.79 4.12 -1.97
N ILE A 16 -18.50 3.21 -2.65
CA ILE A 16 -18.21 2.82 -4.03
C ILE A 16 -19.04 3.74 -4.93
N THR A 17 -18.39 4.40 -5.86
CA THR A 17 -19.02 5.33 -6.78
C THR A 17 -19.11 4.70 -8.16
N ILE A 18 -20.29 4.71 -8.75
CA ILE A 18 -20.54 4.16 -10.08
C ILE A 18 -21.13 5.26 -10.97
N ASP A 19 -20.40 5.60 -12.02
CA ASP A 19 -20.85 6.46 -13.10
C ASP A 19 -21.75 5.64 -14.03
N THR A 20 -23.05 5.76 -13.83
CA THR A 20 -24.04 5.01 -14.57
C THR A 20 -24.04 5.40 -16.05
N ASP A 21 -23.66 6.63 -16.43
CA ASP A 21 -23.62 7.02 -17.86
C ASP A 21 -22.51 6.27 -18.61
N LYS A 22 -21.40 5.99 -17.92
CA LYS A 22 -20.30 5.19 -18.49
C LYS A 22 -20.54 3.70 -18.38
N CYS A 23 -21.26 3.26 -17.35
CA CYS A 23 -21.54 1.85 -17.12
C CYS A 23 -22.43 1.27 -18.21
N ASN A 24 -22.12 0.05 -18.65
CA ASN A 24 -22.89 -0.72 -19.62
C ASN A 24 -23.38 -2.07 -19.08
N GLY A 25 -23.29 -2.28 -17.77
CA GLY A 25 -23.75 -3.53 -17.15
C GLY A 25 -22.99 -4.79 -17.56
N CYS A 26 -21.74 -4.69 -18.03
CA CYS A 26 -21.00 -5.88 -18.50
C CYS A 26 -20.71 -6.95 -17.42
N GLY A 27 -20.89 -6.65 -16.13
CA GLY A 27 -20.76 -7.62 -15.04
C GLY A 27 -19.35 -8.07 -14.68
N LYS A 28 -18.31 -7.65 -15.41
CA LYS A 28 -16.90 -7.99 -15.10
C LYS A 28 -16.53 -7.68 -13.65
N CYS A 29 -17.00 -6.54 -13.12
CA CYS A 29 -16.76 -6.11 -11.75
C CYS A 29 -17.37 -7.05 -10.69
N ALA A 30 -18.51 -7.67 -10.97
CA ALA A 30 -19.17 -8.63 -10.07
C ALA A 30 -18.41 -9.97 -10.02
N VAL A 31 -17.84 -10.40 -11.15
CA VAL A 31 -17.06 -11.64 -11.26
C VAL A 31 -15.74 -11.54 -10.49
N VAL A 32 -15.04 -10.41 -10.60
CA VAL A 32 -13.73 -10.20 -9.96
C VAL A 32 -13.81 -9.79 -8.49
N CYS A 33 -15.01 -9.53 -7.97
CA CYS A 33 -15.20 -9.13 -6.57
C CYS A 33 -15.14 -10.36 -5.65
N PRO A 34 -14.10 -10.52 -4.79
CA PRO A 34 -13.97 -11.69 -3.92
C PRO A 34 -15.10 -11.78 -2.89
N GLU A 35 -15.54 -10.64 -2.36
CA GLU A 35 -16.63 -10.56 -1.38
C GLU A 35 -18.03 -10.54 -2.02
N LYS A 36 -18.12 -10.54 -3.36
CA LYS A 36 -19.39 -10.61 -4.12
C LYS A 36 -20.45 -9.56 -3.71
N ILE A 37 -20.00 -8.36 -3.39
CA ILE A 37 -20.86 -7.22 -3.00
C ILE A 37 -21.46 -6.48 -4.20
N LEU A 38 -20.88 -6.66 -5.39
CA LEU A 38 -21.33 -6.05 -6.65
C LEU A 38 -22.25 -7.00 -7.41
N GLU A 39 -23.29 -6.44 -8.02
CA GLU A 39 -24.19 -7.12 -8.93
C GLU A 39 -24.56 -6.21 -10.11
N VAL A 40 -25.24 -6.78 -11.11
CA VAL A 40 -25.74 -6.04 -12.27
C VAL A 40 -27.25 -6.19 -12.30
N GLY A 41 -27.95 -5.07 -12.41
CA GLY A 41 -29.40 -5.03 -12.41
C GLY A 41 -29.93 -3.75 -13.05
N GLN A 42 -31.22 -3.51 -12.89
CA GLN A 42 -31.85 -2.29 -13.39
C GLN A 42 -31.38 -1.08 -12.57
N ASP A 43 -31.25 0.07 -13.23
CA ASP A 43 -30.93 1.32 -12.56
C ASP A 43 -32.17 1.82 -11.83
N GLU A 44 -32.27 1.58 -10.52
CA GLU A 44 -33.38 2.08 -9.70
C GLU A 44 -33.45 3.62 -9.65
N ILE A 45 -32.36 4.30 -10.01
CA ILE A 45 -32.26 5.76 -9.97
C ILE A 45 -32.79 6.38 -11.26
N ASP A 46 -32.66 5.69 -12.39
CA ASP A 46 -33.16 6.11 -13.69
C ASP A 46 -34.17 5.10 -14.26
N ILE A 47 -35.44 5.29 -13.89
CA ILE A 47 -36.57 4.42 -14.27
C ILE A 47 -36.73 4.33 -15.80
N PHE A 48 -36.27 5.34 -16.55
CA PHE A 48 -36.37 5.36 -18.00
C PHE A 48 -35.26 4.58 -18.69
N ARG A 49 -34.25 4.13 -17.93
CA ARG A 49 -33.14 3.38 -18.46
C ARG A 49 -33.43 1.90 -18.50
N GLU A 50 -33.38 1.33 -19.71
CA GLU A 50 -33.54 -0.10 -19.93
C GLU A 50 -32.21 -0.87 -19.82
N GLU A 51 -31.07 -0.22 -20.01
CA GLU A 51 -29.78 -0.89 -19.89
C GLU A 51 -29.41 -1.17 -18.42
N PRO A 52 -28.93 -2.39 -18.12
CA PRO A 52 -28.52 -2.71 -16.78
C PRO A 52 -27.22 -1.98 -16.40
N VAL A 53 -27.10 -1.69 -15.11
CA VAL A 53 -25.92 -1.05 -14.51
C VAL A 53 -25.34 -1.92 -13.42
N ALA A 54 -24.05 -1.72 -13.14
CA ALA A 54 -23.45 -2.27 -11.95
C ALA A 54 -23.98 -1.52 -10.72
N LEU A 55 -24.31 -2.26 -9.67
CA LEU A 55 -24.80 -1.74 -8.39
C LEU A 55 -24.19 -2.54 -7.23
N VAL A 56 -24.17 -1.94 -6.05
CA VAL A 56 -23.77 -2.62 -4.82
C VAL A 56 -25.02 -3.14 -4.12
N LYS A 57 -24.99 -4.39 -3.67
CA LYS A 57 -26.08 -4.99 -2.90
C LYS A 57 -26.42 -4.12 -1.70
N GLN A 58 -27.70 -3.81 -1.53
CA GLN A 58 -28.16 -2.85 -0.52
C GLN A 58 -27.82 -3.28 0.91
N GLU A 59 -27.82 -4.59 1.18
CA GLU A 59 -27.43 -5.20 2.45
C GLU A 59 -25.93 -5.04 2.80
N GLU A 60 -25.09 -4.82 1.78
CA GLU A 60 -23.65 -4.67 1.92
C GLU A 60 -23.21 -3.20 1.96
N CYS A 61 -24.06 -2.24 1.57
CA CYS A 61 -23.75 -0.80 1.59
C CYS A 61 -23.21 -0.31 2.95
N LYS A 62 -23.77 -0.80 4.07
CA LYS A 62 -23.31 -0.44 5.43
C LYS A 62 -22.00 -1.12 5.84
N LYS A 63 -21.56 -2.13 5.09
CA LYS A 63 -20.37 -2.94 5.35
C LYS A 63 -19.27 -2.70 4.32
N VAL A 64 -19.49 -1.85 3.32
CA VAL A 64 -18.56 -1.54 2.23
C VAL A 64 -17.15 -1.25 2.73
N ARG A 65 -17.00 -0.48 3.82
CA ARG A 65 -15.70 -0.23 4.47
C ARG A 65 -14.91 -1.53 4.72
N TYR A 66 -15.57 -2.53 5.30
CA TYR A 66 -14.96 -3.78 5.74
C TYR A 66 -14.86 -4.81 4.61
N ARG A 67 -15.87 -4.86 3.73
CA ARG A 67 -15.90 -5.77 2.57
C ARG A 67 -14.93 -5.35 1.47
N CYS A 68 -14.74 -4.05 1.27
CA CYS A 68 -13.74 -3.59 0.34
C CYS A 68 -12.33 -3.61 0.94
N ALA A 69 -12.15 -3.68 2.27
CA ALA A 69 -10.83 -3.67 2.90
C ALA A 69 -9.85 -4.76 2.39
N PRO A 70 -10.26 -5.98 2.02
CA PRO A 70 -9.36 -6.96 1.39
C PRO A 70 -8.92 -6.56 -0.03
N CYS A 71 -9.82 -5.91 -0.78
CA CYS A 71 -9.58 -5.45 -2.17
C CYS A 71 -8.92 -4.08 -2.24
N ARG A 72 -9.07 -3.31 -1.16
CA ARG A 72 -8.37 -2.09 -0.82
C ARG A 72 -7.33 -2.50 0.22
N PRO A 73 -6.29 -3.29 -0.16
CA PRO A 73 -5.14 -3.42 0.72
C PRO A 73 -4.76 -1.99 1.08
N GLY A 74 -4.48 -1.69 2.33
CA GLY A 74 -4.12 -0.32 2.72
C GLY A 74 -2.83 0.21 2.06
N TYR A 75 -2.37 -0.37 0.94
CA TYR A 75 -0.94 -0.57 0.69
C TYR A 75 -0.54 -1.11 -0.71
N GLY A 76 -1.40 -1.15 -1.74
CA GLY A 76 -1.07 -1.85 -3.01
C GLY A 76 -0.89 -0.99 -4.27
N GLU A 77 0.12 -1.30 -5.09
CA GLU A 77 0.40 -0.73 -6.43
C GLU A 77 -0.74 -0.92 -7.45
N THR A 78 -1.65 -1.85 -7.19
CA THR A 78 -2.68 -2.30 -8.12
C THR A 78 -4.05 -1.76 -7.76
N LEU A 79 -4.77 -1.24 -8.76
CA LEU A 79 -6.18 -0.86 -8.65
C LEU A 79 -7.00 -2.03 -8.08
N ALA A 80 -8.01 -1.70 -7.27
CA ALA A 80 -8.97 -2.69 -6.78
C ALA A 80 -9.52 -3.51 -7.97
N PRO A 81 -9.71 -4.84 -7.84
CA PRO A 81 -10.06 -5.70 -8.97
C PRO A 81 -11.28 -5.21 -9.77
N CYS A 82 -12.31 -4.70 -9.08
CA CYS A 82 -13.50 -4.16 -9.72
C CYS A 82 -13.25 -2.88 -10.54
N VAL A 83 -12.31 -2.05 -10.11
CA VAL A 83 -11.88 -0.84 -10.83
C VAL A 83 -11.00 -1.24 -12.02
N ALA A 84 -10.03 -2.13 -11.80
CA ALA A 84 -9.13 -2.63 -12.84
C ALA A 84 -9.88 -3.35 -13.97
N ALA A 85 -10.92 -4.10 -13.65
CA ALA A 85 -11.74 -4.82 -14.64
C ALA A 85 -12.71 -3.91 -15.42
N CYS A 86 -12.89 -2.66 -14.99
CA CYS A 86 -13.82 -1.72 -15.61
C CYS A 86 -13.14 -0.93 -16.73
N GLU A 87 -13.19 -1.45 -17.96
CA GLU A 87 -12.61 -0.80 -19.16
C GLU A 87 -13.16 0.61 -19.43
N ARG A 88 -14.39 0.89 -18.97
CA ARG A 88 -15.05 2.19 -19.14
C ARG A 88 -14.76 3.18 -18.01
N ASN A 89 -13.94 2.79 -17.02
CA ASN A 89 -13.62 3.60 -15.85
C ASN A 89 -14.87 4.15 -15.15
N ALA A 90 -15.93 3.34 -15.09
CA ALA A 90 -17.21 3.72 -14.50
C ALA A 90 -17.23 3.52 -12.98
N ILE A 91 -16.29 2.76 -12.40
CA ILE A 91 -16.29 2.42 -10.97
C ILE A 91 -15.09 3.08 -10.28
N SER A 92 -15.34 3.76 -9.16
CA SER A 92 -14.32 4.32 -8.27
C SER A 92 -14.72 4.13 -6.80
N HIS A 93 -13.86 4.52 -5.85
CA HIS A 93 -14.26 4.60 -4.44
C HIS A 93 -13.79 5.92 -3.82
N SER A 94 -14.40 6.31 -2.71
CA SER A 94 -14.14 7.59 -2.02
C SER A 94 -12.82 7.64 -1.23
N ASP A 95 -12.44 8.84 -0.78
CA ASP A 95 -11.16 9.13 -0.13
C ASP A 95 -11.06 8.65 1.34
N GLY A 96 -12.10 8.04 1.91
CA GLY A 96 -12.08 7.56 3.30
C GLY A 96 -10.99 6.51 3.54
N TRP A 97 -10.66 5.72 2.51
CA TRP A 97 -9.54 4.79 2.53
C TRP A 97 -8.17 5.50 2.46
N GLU A 98 -8.07 6.72 1.92
CA GLU A 98 -6.81 7.47 1.85
C GLU A 98 -6.43 8.07 3.21
N LYS A 99 -7.41 8.64 3.93
CA LYS A 99 -7.18 9.36 5.20
C LYS A 99 -6.74 8.46 6.36
N VAL A 100 -7.14 7.19 6.37
CA VAL A 100 -6.82 6.24 7.45
C VAL A 100 -5.36 5.74 7.37
N TYR A 101 -4.68 5.92 6.23
CA TYR A 101 -3.33 5.37 5.98
C TYR A 101 -2.31 6.42 5.48
N GLN A 102 -2.56 7.73 5.64
CA GLN A 102 -1.64 8.79 5.25
C GLN A 102 -0.29 8.71 6.02
N GLY A 103 0.80 8.48 5.29
CA GLY A 103 2.17 8.43 5.84
C GLY A 103 3.29 7.97 4.89
N PHE A 104 2.97 7.55 3.66
CA PHE A 104 3.95 7.22 2.62
C PHE A 104 3.69 8.09 1.38
N GLU A 105 4.65 8.94 1.02
CA GLU A 105 4.62 9.65 -0.26
C GLU A 105 4.87 8.67 -1.40
N PHE A 106 4.01 8.68 -2.42
CA PHE A 106 4.16 7.84 -3.59
C PHE A 106 4.51 8.68 -4.82
N LYS A 107 5.63 8.31 -5.46
CA LYS A 107 6.06 8.82 -6.76
C LYS A 107 5.39 7.96 -7.84
N PRO A 108 4.62 8.54 -8.77
CA PRO A 108 3.87 7.77 -9.76
C PRO A 108 4.82 7.04 -10.72
N PRO A 109 4.63 5.74 -11.01
CA PRO A 109 5.45 5.05 -11.99
C PRO A 109 5.04 5.49 -13.39
N THR A 110 6.03 5.97 -14.14
CA THR A 110 5.95 6.19 -15.58
C THR A 110 5.88 4.83 -16.26
N SER A 111 5.08 4.73 -17.33
CA SER A 111 4.78 3.50 -18.07
C SER A 111 6.02 2.71 -18.54
N HIS A 112 5.81 1.39 -18.61
CA HIS A 112 6.57 0.34 -19.32
C HIS A 112 7.58 -0.49 -18.52
N LEU A 113 7.29 -1.80 -18.49
CA LEU A 113 8.24 -2.92 -18.56
C LEU A 113 9.43 -2.86 -17.60
N GLN A 114 9.30 -3.46 -16.41
CA GLN A 114 10.37 -4.20 -15.72
C GLN A 114 9.85 -4.76 -14.38
N GLN A 115 9.55 -6.05 -14.33
CA GLN A 115 9.64 -6.80 -13.07
C GLN A 115 11.12 -7.01 -12.79
N GLU A 116 11.75 -6.12 -12.04
CA GLU A 116 13.05 -6.37 -11.45
C GLU A 116 12.88 -6.80 -9.99
N ASN A 117 13.48 -7.95 -9.69
CA ASN A 117 13.67 -8.53 -8.36
C ASN A 117 13.94 -7.44 -7.29
N LEU A 118 12.98 -7.19 -6.41
CA LEU A 118 13.20 -6.34 -5.25
C LEU A 118 14.00 -7.12 -4.20
N MET A 119 15.33 -7.17 -4.38
CA MET A 119 16.20 -7.59 -3.29
C MET A 119 16.19 -6.53 -2.20
N THR A 120 16.09 -6.95 -0.94
CA THR A 120 16.18 -6.02 0.18
C THR A 120 17.61 -5.47 0.28
N ARG A 121 17.76 -4.23 0.78
CA ARG A 121 19.07 -3.58 0.94
C ARG A 121 20.05 -4.44 1.77
N GLU A 122 19.53 -5.13 2.79
CA GLU A 122 20.31 -6.04 3.62
C GLU A 122 20.86 -7.24 2.81
N GLU A 123 20.07 -7.79 1.89
CA GLU A 123 20.50 -8.88 1.01
C GLU A 123 21.58 -8.43 0.02
N GLU A 124 21.49 -7.21 -0.51
CA GLU A 124 22.53 -6.62 -1.35
C GLU A 124 23.85 -6.48 -0.60
N LEU A 125 23.80 -5.94 0.63
CA LEU A 125 24.97 -5.74 1.48
C LEU A 125 25.60 -7.08 1.86
N ARG A 126 24.79 -8.08 2.21
CA ARG A 126 25.26 -9.44 2.48
C ARG A 126 25.99 -10.05 1.28
N LYS A 127 25.46 -9.89 0.06
CA LYS A 127 26.14 -10.36 -1.17
C LYS A 127 27.47 -9.65 -1.42
N GLN A 128 27.61 -8.40 -0.99
CA GLN A 128 28.85 -7.62 -1.05
C GLN A 128 29.84 -7.93 0.09
N GLY A 129 29.52 -8.92 0.94
CA GLY A 129 30.37 -9.35 2.05
C GLY A 129 30.25 -8.51 3.32
N TRP A 130 29.22 -7.67 3.43
CA TRP A 130 28.96 -6.91 4.64
C TRP A 130 28.21 -7.77 5.67
N GLU A 131 28.69 -7.71 6.91
CA GLU A 131 28.07 -8.37 8.07
C GLU A 131 27.34 -7.34 8.92
N LYS A 132 26.03 -7.53 9.13
CA LYS A 132 25.20 -6.71 10.01
C LYS A 132 25.60 -6.97 11.47
N ARG A 133 25.92 -5.91 12.22
CA ARG A 133 26.32 -6.01 13.64
C ARG A 133 25.17 -5.74 14.58
N PHE A 134 24.78 -4.47 14.69
CA PHE A 134 23.75 -4.01 15.61
C PHE A 134 23.27 -2.61 15.23
N ILE A 135 22.15 -2.23 15.84
CA ILE A 135 21.50 -0.93 15.70
C ILE A 135 21.79 -0.11 16.94
N MET A 136 22.25 1.13 16.77
CA MET A 136 22.48 2.07 17.89
C MET A 136 22.42 3.53 17.45
N ASP A 137 22.37 4.44 18.43
CA ASP A 137 22.40 5.89 18.25
C ASP A 137 23.71 6.52 18.77
N GLU A 138 23.88 7.81 18.47
CA GLU A 138 25.01 8.60 18.95
C GLU A 138 24.93 8.86 20.46
N PRO A 139 26.09 9.01 21.15
CA PRO A 139 27.46 9.03 20.62
C PRO A 139 28.11 7.65 20.46
N ARG A 140 27.49 6.59 21.00
CA ARG A 140 28.06 5.22 21.00
C ARG A 140 28.28 4.67 19.61
N LEU A 141 27.44 5.07 18.66
CA LEU A 141 27.59 4.73 17.25
C LEU A 141 28.97 5.13 16.71
N SER A 142 29.39 6.37 16.95
CA SER A 142 30.70 6.88 16.51
C SER A 142 31.85 6.15 17.20
N GLU A 143 31.79 5.98 18.52
CA GLU A 143 32.81 5.26 19.30
C GLU A 143 33.03 3.84 18.78
N MET A 144 31.95 3.11 18.52
CA MET A 144 32.01 1.74 18.06
C MET A 144 32.44 1.63 16.59
N ALA A 145 32.03 2.57 15.75
CA ALA A 145 32.49 2.65 14.37
C ALA A 145 34.01 2.89 14.30
N GLU A 146 34.56 3.71 15.18
CA GLU A 146 36.01 3.93 15.30
C GLU A 146 36.72 2.65 15.74
N GLN A 147 36.23 1.96 16.77
CA GLN A 147 36.79 0.68 17.22
C GLN A 147 36.87 -0.35 16.08
N TYR A 148 35.81 -0.49 15.27
CA TYR A 148 35.85 -1.40 14.12
C TYR A 148 36.85 -0.96 13.04
N ARG A 149 37.00 0.35 12.79
CA ARG A 149 37.99 0.86 11.83
C ARG A 149 39.42 0.61 12.28
N GLU A 150 39.69 0.71 13.59
CA GLU A 150 40.98 0.39 14.20
C GLU A 150 41.30 -1.11 14.13
N LEU A 151 40.29 -1.97 14.21
CA LEU A 151 40.40 -3.42 14.06
C LEU A 151 40.50 -3.86 12.58
N ASP A 152 40.88 -2.97 11.67
CA ASP A 152 41.02 -3.21 10.22
C ASP A 152 39.74 -3.66 9.50
N PHE A 153 38.57 -3.30 10.02
CA PHE A 153 37.31 -3.46 9.29
C PHE A 153 36.97 -2.20 8.49
N GLU A 154 36.32 -2.39 7.35
CA GLU A 154 35.51 -1.35 6.74
C GLU A 154 34.18 -1.27 7.49
N VAL A 155 33.72 -0.04 7.73
CA VAL A 155 32.50 0.24 8.48
C VAL A 155 31.55 1.05 7.61
N LEU A 156 30.33 0.55 7.44
CA LEU A 156 29.23 1.21 6.75
C LEU A 156 28.10 1.45 7.75
N LEU A 157 27.60 2.68 7.80
CA LEU A 157 26.49 3.08 8.67
C LEU A 157 25.28 3.42 7.80
N GLU A 158 24.18 2.68 7.96
CA GLU A 158 22.93 2.95 7.25
C GLU A 158 21.78 3.18 8.25
N PRO A 159 20.76 3.99 7.91
CA PRO A 159 19.54 4.11 8.70
C PRO A 159 18.91 2.74 8.98
N VAL A 160 18.19 2.62 10.09
CA VAL A 160 17.47 1.38 10.41
C VAL A 160 16.38 1.14 9.38
N ASP A 161 16.41 -0.05 8.79
CA ASP A 161 15.30 -0.55 8.00
C ASP A 161 14.17 -1.00 8.94
N THR A 162 13.02 -0.35 8.85
CA THR A 162 11.84 -0.68 9.66
C THR A 162 10.83 -1.54 8.89
N SER A 163 11.23 -2.12 7.76
CA SER A 163 10.34 -2.96 6.95
C SER A 163 10.19 -4.37 7.53
N SER A 164 11.13 -4.82 8.37
CA SER A 164 11.07 -6.09 9.09
C SER A 164 10.32 -5.96 10.42
N GLU A 165 9.43 -6.93 10.71
CA GLU A 165 8.41 -6.85 11.78
C GLU A 165 8.94 -6.89 13.24
N GLU A 166 10.24 -7.05 13.45
CA GLU A 166 10.80 -7.35 14.78
C GLU A 166 10.99 -6.11 15.69
N CYS A 167 10.78 -4.89 15.20
CA CYS A 167 10.99 -3.65 15.98
C CYS A 167 9.82 -2.64 15.87
N ILE A 168 8.60 -3.11 15.62
CA ILE A 168 7.46 -2.24 15.27
C ILE A 168 6.91 -1.43 16.46
N THR A 169 7.15 -1.84 17.70
CA THR A 169 6.38 -1.25 18.82
C THR A 169 6.92 0.11 19.28
N CYS A 170 8.21 0.40 19.09
CA CYS A 170 8.85 1.64 19.58
C CYS A 170 9.33 2.61 18.48
N MET A 171 9.46 2.18 17.22
CA MET A 171 10.19 2.91 16.15
C MET A 171 9.32 3.48 15.02
N LYS A 172 8.06 3.86 15.28
CA LYS A 172 7.14 4.37 14.24
C LYS A 172 7.35 5.85 13.88
N ASP A 173 8.01 6.62 14.73
CA ASP A 173 8.27 8.04 14.49
C ASP A 173 9.40 8.23 13.46
N HIS A 174 9.17 9.09 12.47
CA HIS A 174 10.15 9.43 11.44
C HIS A 174 11.44 10.04 12.01
N HIS A 175 11.35 10.79 13.11
CA HIS A 175 12.51 11.33 13.81
C HIS A 175 13.33 10.23 14.51
N PHE A 176 12.69 9.13 14.91
CA PHE A 176 13.36 7.98 15.51
C PHE A 176 14.17 7.20 14.46
N ARG A 177 13.64 7.07 13.23
CA ARG A 177 14.31 6.36 12.12
C ARG A 177 15.65 6.96 11.69
N GLN A 178 15.81 8.28 11.79
CA GLN A 178 17.07 8.95 11.44
C GLN A 178 18.09 8.93 12.59
N ARG A 179 17.63 8.71 13.83
CA ARG A 179 18.47 8.72 15.03
C ARG A 179 19.26 7.44 15.19
N TYR A 180 18.67 6.29 14.86
CA TYR A 180 19.33 4.99 14.97
C TYR A 180 19.88 4.57 13.62
N LYS A 181 21.10 4.03 13.64
CA LYS A 181 21.76 3.48 12.46
C LYS A 181 22.20 2.05 12.73
N THR A 182 22.16 1.23 11.69
CA THR A 182 22.71 -0.12 11.67
C THR A 182 24.18 -0.04 11.28
N ILE A 183 25.05 -0.67 12.08
CA ILE A 183 26.46 -0.83 11.74
C ILE A 183 26.62 -2.11 10.90
N TYR A 184 27.22 -1.95 9.72
CA TYR A 184 27.70 -3.05 8.89
C TYR A 184 29.23 -3.03 8.85
N THR A 185 29.83 -4.21 8.96
CA THR A 185 31.30 -4.35 8.90
C THR A 185 31.70 -5.34 7.82
N ARG A 186 32.80 -5.07 7.13
CA ARG A 186 33.42 -6.01 6.20
C ARG A 186 34.92 -6.03 6.47
N LYS A 187 35.56 -7.20 6.36
CA LYS A 187 37.03 -7.26 6.48
C LYS A 187 37.65 -6.48 5.32
N LYS A 188 38.60 -5.59 5.60
CA LYS A 188 39.46 -5.05 4.54
C LYS A 188 40.19 -6.24 3.94
N ASN A 189 39.97 -6.51 2.65
CA ASN A 189 40.79 -7.49 1.95
C ASN A 189 42.22 -6.98 1.99
N GLN A 190 43.09 -7.78 2.61
CA GLN A 190 44.53 -7.55 2.67
C GLN A 190 45.13 -7.63 1.27
#